data_AF-A0A531KHK3-F1
#
_entry.id   AF-A0A531KHK3-F1
#
_cell.length_a   1.000
_cell.length_b   1.000
_cell.length_c   1.000
_cell.angle_alpha   90.00
_cell.angle_beta   90.00
_cell.angle_gamma   90.00
#
_symmetry.space_group_name_H-M   'P 1'
#
loop_
_entity.id
_entity.type
_entity.pdbx_description
1 polymer ?
#
loop_
_entity_poly.entity_id
_entity_poly.type
_entity_poly.pdbx_seq_one_letter_code
_entity_poly.pdbx_strand_id
1 'polypeptide(L)'
;SVQRGYDVTEYLLNCFGGAGGQHACLVADALGMEAVLIHPFSGLLSAYGIGLSSIFSSRQQALLKPLAEVSRPAIDELIATLRKAVIDELAAQGIAEDAVASKPVLQIRYDGTDTALPVNFERGSIARAKADFEAAHKAQFGFVYDGKPMIVESVGVEG
;
A
#
# COMPACT_ATOMS: atom_id res chain seq x y z
N SER A 1 -12.30 7.78 -3.09
CA SER A 1 -12.36 8.26 -1.70
C SER A 1 -13.71 7.92 -1.08
N VAL A 2 -14.83 8.40 -1.64
CA VAL A 2 -16.19 7.96 -1.25
C VAL A 2 -16.39 6.44 -1.41
N GLN A 3 -15.92 5.85 -2.51
CA GLN A 3 -15.93 4.37 -2.70
C GLN A 3 -15.12 3.58 -1.66
N ARG A 4 -14.25 4.26 -0.90
CA ARG A 4 -13.47 3.66 0.20
C ARG A 4 -14.02 4.07 1.57
N GLY A 5 -15.22 4.67 1.63
CA GLY A 5 -15.89 5.08 2.87
C GLY A 5 -15.45 6.41 3.46
N TYR A 6 -14.59 7.18 2.80
CA TYR A 6 -14.13 8.47 3.31
C TYR A 6 -15.13 9.58 3.00
N ASP A 7 -15.42 10.42 3.99
CA ASP A 7 -16.10 11.69 3.80
C ASP A 7 -15.14 12.69 3.16
N VAL A 8 -15.37 13.01 1.88
CA VAL A 8 -14.49 13.89 1.11
C VAL A 8 -14.64 15.36 1.49
N THR A 9 -15.73 15.73 2.17
CA THR A 9 -16.00 17.12 2.57
C THR A 9 -15.04 17.60 3.66
N GLU A 10 -14.47 16.69 4.44
CA GLU A 10 -13.44 16.96 5.45
C GLU A 10 -12.04 17.22 4.86
N TYR A 11 -11.88 17.14 3.54
CA TYR A 11 -10.60 17.33 2.85
C TYR A 11 -10.59 18.57 1.97
N LEU A 12 -9.37 19.03 1.65
CA LEU A 12 -9.15 20.03 0.61
C LEU A 12 -8.89 19.38 -0.76
N LEU A 13 -9.30 20.04 -1.83
CA LEU A 13 -8.98 19.65 -3.20
C LEU A 13 -7.57 20.15 -3.55
N ASN A 14 -6.59 19.25 -3.65
CA ASN A 14 -5.28 19.60 -4.21
C ASN A 14 -5.36 19.62 -5.75
N CYS A 15 -5.22 20.81 -6.34
CA CYS A 15 -5.32 21.01 -7.78
C CYS A 15 -3.95 21.27 -8.42
N PHE A 16 -3.58 20.47 -9.42
CA PHE A 16 -2.30 20.58 -10.13
C PHE A 16 -2.43 20.25 -11.62
N GLY A 17 -1.35 20.43 -12.38
CA GLY A 17 -1.32 20.34 -13.84
C GLY A 17 -1.57 21.69 -14.51
N GLY A 18 -1.02 21.88 -15.71
CA GLY A 18 -1.03 23.18 -16.40
C GLY A 18 -2.42 23.78 -16.66
N ALA A 19 -3.47 22.96 -16.70
CA ALA A 19 -4.86 23.39 -16.86
C ALA A 19 -5.72 23.18 -15.60
N GLY A 20 -5.18 22.63 -14.51
CA GLY A 20 -5.97 22.20 -13.35
C GLY A 20 -6.81 23.32 -12.74
N GLY A 21 -6.23 24.52 -12.62
CA GLY A 21 -6.89 25.68 -12.01
C GLY A 21 -8.16 26.16 -12.74
N GLN A 22 -8.35 25.81 -14.03
CA GLN A 22 -9.48 26.27 -14.82
C GLN A 22 -10.84 25.73 -14.32
N HIS A 23 -10.83 24.56 -13.67
CA HIS A 23 -12.04 23.89 -13.20
C HIS A 23 -12.06 23.61 -11.70
N ALA A 24 -11.03 24.03 -10.96
CA ALA A 24 -10.83 23.62 -9.57
C ALA A 24 -12.02 23.96 -8.65
N CYS A 25 -12.56 25.18 -8.74
CA CYS A 25 -13.71 25.59 -7.92
C CYS A 25 -14.98 24.81 -8.28
N LEU A 26 -15.27 24.62 -9.57
CA LEU A 26 -16.45 23.85 -10.01
C LEU A 26 -16.40 22.40 -9.54
N VAL A 27 -15.20 21.80 -9.53
CA VAL A 27 -15.00 20.44 -9.01
C VAL A 27 -15.13 20.40 -7.50
N ALA A 28 -14.59 21.38 -6.78
CA ALA A 28 -14.72 21.46 -5.32
C ALA A 28 -16.19 21.62 -4.89
N ASP A 29 -16.94 22.51 -5.56
CA ASP A 29 -18.37 22.71 -5.33
C ASP A 29 -19.17 21.42 -5.55
N ALA A 30 -18.89 20.71 -6.66
CA ALA A 30 -19.56 19.44 -6.98
C ALA A 30 -19.26 18.32 -5.97
N LEU A 31 -18.13 18.40 -5.26
CA LEU A 31 -17.71 17.45 -4.23
C LEU A 31 -18.05 17.90 -2.81
N GLY A 32 -18.62 19.11 -2.62
CA GLY A 32 -18.90 19.68 -1.31
C GLY A 32 -17.64 20.01 -0.50
N MET A 33 -16.52 20.27 -1.17
CA MET A 33 -15.25 20.63 -0.52
C MET A 33 -15.17 22.15 -0.33
N GLU A 34 -14.75 22.60 0.85
CA GLU A 34 -14.71 24.03 1.19
C GLU A 34 -13.38 24.72 0.82
N ALA A 35 -12.34 23.95 0.47
CA ALA A 35 -11.01 24.48 0.21
C ALA A 35 -10.34 23.83 -1.01
N VAL A 36 -9.66 24.67 -1.80
CA VAL A 36 -8.78 24.25 -2.90
C VAL A 36 -7.36 24.67 -2.57
N LEU A 37 -6.43 23.73 -2.59
CA LEU A 37 -5.00 24.00 -2.52
C LEU A 37 -4.42 24.07 -3.92
N ILE A 38 -3.79 25.20 -4.25
CA ILE A 38 -3.03 25.40 -5.49
C ILE A 38 -1.58 25.67 -5.11
N HIS A 39 -0.72 24.67 -5.32
CA HIS A 39 0.72 24.82 -5.06
C HIS A 39 1.34 25.83 -6.06
N PRO A 40 2.35 26.65 -5.67
CA PRO A 40 3.03 27.56 -6.59
C PRO A 40 3.65 26.88 -7.81
N PHE A 41 4.01 25.61 -7.67
CA PHE A 41 4.52 24.75 -8.75
C PHE A 41 3.46 23.82 -9.35
N SER A 42 2.16 24.13 -9.24
CA SER A 42 1.06 23.27 -9.72
C SER A 42 1.23 22.82 -11.18
N GLY A 43 1.73 23.68 -12.07
CA GLY A 43 2.03 23.34 -13.47
C GLY A 43 3.19 22.36 -13.67
N LEU A 44 4.07 22.20 -12.68
CA LEU A 44 5.27 21.35 -12.72
C LEU A 44 5.28 20.28 -11.62
N LEU A 45 4.18 20.12 -10.89
CA LEU A 45 4.18 19.37 -9.62
C LEU A 45 4.56 17.89 -9.83
N SER A 46 4.25 17.31 -11.00
CA SER A 46 4.69 15.97 -11.37
C SER A 46 6.22 15.85 -11.47
N ALA A 47 6.87 16.81 -12.14
CA ALA A 47 8.33 16.82 -12.26
C ALA A 47 9.01 17.10 -10.91
N TYR A 48 8.41 17.99 -10.12
CA TYR A 48 8.87 18.28 -8.76
C TYR A 48 8.78 17.03 -7.85
N GLY A 49 7.67 16.29 -7.92
CA GLY A 49 7.48 15.05 -7.19
C GLY A 49 8.49 13.96 -7.55
N ILE A 50 8.79 13.80 -8.85
CA ILE A 50 9.84 12.87 -9.32
C ILE A 50 11.22 13.32 -8.80
N GLY A 51 11.51 14.62 -8.82
CA GLY A 51 12.78 15.14 -8.31
C GLY A 51 12.99 14.95 -6.81
N LEU A 52 11.91 14.83 -6.03
CA LEU A 52 11.95 14.58 -4.59
C LEU A 52 11.79 13.11 -4.19
N SER A 53 11.43 12.24 -5.13
CA SER A 53 11.13 10.84 -4.79
C SER A 53 12.39 10.10 -4.42
N SER A 54 12.31 9.32 -3.34
CA SER A 54 13.33 8.31 -3.02
C SER A 54 13.37 7.23 -4.10
N ILE A 55 14.56 6.69 -4.35
CA ILE A 55 14.70 5.46 -5.15
C ILE A 55 14.03 4.33 -4.37
N PHE A 56 13.21 3.55 -5.06
CA PHE A 56 12.38 2.52 -4.47
C PHE A 56 12.39 1.28 -5.36
N SER A 57 12.38 0.10 -4.73
CA SER A 57 12.19 -1.18 -5.41
C SER A 57 11.15 -2.02 -4.69
N SER A 58 10.39 -2.81 -5.45
CA SER A 58 9.51 -3.82 -4.89
C SER A 58 9.58 -5.12 -5.67
N ARG A 59 9.41 -6.23 -4.95
CA ARG A 59 9.29 -7.57 -5.52
C ARG A 59 8.14 -8.29 -4.84
N GLN A 60 7.37 -9.04 -5.61
CA GLN A 60 6.23 -9.81 -5.11
C GLN A 60 6.17 -11.17 -5.79
N GLN A 61 5.80 -12.20 -5.02
CA GLN A 61 5.64 -13.56 -5.51
C GLN A 61 4.47 -14.27 -4.80
N ALA A 62 3.72 -15.07 -5.55
CA ALA A 62 2.63 -15.87 -5.03
C ALA A 62 3.14 -16.95 -4.04
N LEU A 63 2.35 -17.21 -2.99
CA LEU A 63 2.61 -18.25 -2.00
C LEU A 63 1.44 -19.21 -1.82
N LEU A 64 0.19 -18.69 -1.84
CA LEU A 64 -1.05 -19.46 -1.68
C LEU A 64 -1.00 -20.46 -0.51
N LYS A 65 -0.73 -19.97 0.70
CA LYS A 65 -0.70 -20.78 1.93
C LYS A 65 -1.60 -20.20 3.01
N PRO A 66 -2.09 -21.00 3.97
CA PRO A 66 -2.84 -20.50 5.11
C PRO A 66 -2.05 -19.46 5.90
N LEU A 67 -2.70 -18.39 6.37
CA LEU A 67 -2.13 -17.46 7.36
C LEU A 67 -2.11 -18.15 8.73
N ALA A 68 -1.10 -18.99 8.95
CA ALA A 68 -0.94 -19.82 10.12
C ALA A 68 0.54 -20.07 10.41
N GLU A 69 0.86 -20.45 11.65
CA GLU A 69 2.25 -20.72 12.07
C GLU A 69 2.92 -21.82 11.24
N VAL A 70 2.17 -22.79 10.73
CA VAL A 70 2.71 -23.84 9.83
C VAL A 70 3.28 -23.27 8.53
N SER A 71 2.78 -22.12 8.07
CA SER A 71 3.24 -21.45 6.85
C SER A 71 4.38 -20.47 7.11
N ARG A 72 4.67 -20.16 8.38
CA ARG A 72 5.67 -19.17 8.80
C ARG A 72 7.04 -19.38 8.14
N PRO A 73 7.62 -20.60 8.11
CA PRO A 73 8.93 -20.80 7.49
C PRO A 73 8.95 -20.44 6.00
N ALA A 74 7.88 -20.79 5.27
CA ALA A 74 7.78 -20.50 3.83
C ALA A 74 7.57 -19.01 3.54
N ILE A 75 6.86 -18.30 4.43
CA ILE A 75 6.73 -16.84 4.33
C ILE A 75 8.09 -16.19 4.55
N ASP A 76 8.82 -16.60 5.60
CA ASP A 76 10.12 -16.01 5.94
C ASP A 76 11.19 -16.28 4.87
N GLU A 77 11.21 -17.50 4.33
CA GLU A 77 12.08 -17.85 3.20
C GLU A 77 11.81 -16.95 1.99
N LEU A 78 10.53 -16.78 1.63
CA LEU A 78 10.16 -15.94 0.49
C LEU A 78 10.46 -14.46 0.74
N ILE A 79 10.25 -13.96 1.96
CA ILE A 79 10.66 -12.60 2.35
C ILE A 79 12.17 -12.43 2.16
N ALA A 80 12.98 -13.39 2.59
CA ALA A 80 14.43 -13.32 2.46
C ALA A 80 14.87 -13.29 0.99
N THR A 81 14.27 -14.14 0.14
CA THR A 81 14.53 -14.15 -1.31
C THR A 81 14.18 -12.81 -1.96
N LEU A 82 12.97 -12.29 -1.68
CA LEU A 82 12.51 -11.03 -2.27
C LEU A 82 13.31 -9.82 -1.77
N ARG A 83 13.65 -9.80 -0.47
CA ARG A 83 14.51 -8.77 0.11
C ARG A 83 15.87 -8.71 -0.58
N LYS A 84 16.49 -9.86 -0.82
CA LYS A 84 17.76 -9.91 -1.55
C LYS A 84 17.61 -9.31 -2.95
N ALA A 85 16.57 -9.70 -3.69
CA ALA A 85 16.33 -9.17 -5.03
C ALA A 85 16.08 -7.64 -5.05
N VAL A 86 15.41 -7.10 -4.03
CA VAL A 86 15.20 -5.65 -3.84
C VAL A 86 16.52 -4.94 -3.56
N ILE A 87 17.33 -5.47 -2.64
CA ILE A 87 18.65 -4.91 -2.29
C ILE A 87 19.58 -4.94 -3.52
N ASP A 88 19.63 -6.06 -4.25
CA ASP A 88 20.47 -6.21 -5.44
C ASP A 88 20.10 -5.18 -6.53
N GLU A 89 18.80 -4.89 -6.72
CA GLU A 89 18.34 -3.87 -7.67
C GLU A 89 18.67 -2.43 -7.23
N LEU A 90 18.57 -2.14 -5.94
CA LEU A 90 18.91 -0.82 -5.40
C LEU A 90 20.43 -0.60 -5.40
N ALA A 91 21.21 -1.65 -5.11
CA ALA A 91 22.66 -1.62 -5.20
C ALA A 91 23.14 -1.35 -6.64
N ALA A 92 22.48 -1.92 -7.65
CA ALA A 92 22.76 -1.62 -9.06
C ALA A 92 22.52 -0.15 -9.43
N GLN A 93 21.73 0.58 -8.64
CA GLN A 93 21.48 2.02 -8.77
C GLN A 93 22.39 2.88 -7.87
N GLY A 94 23.35 2.26 -7.18
CA GLY A 94 24.31 2.95 -6.32
C GLY A 94 23.83 3.21 -4.90
N ILE A 95 22.72 2.60 -4.46
CA ILE A 95 22.26 2.68 -3.07
C ILE A 95 23.01 1.65 -2.21
N ALA A 96 23.59 2.08 -1.10
CA ALA A 96 24.25 1.19 -0.16
C ALA A 96 23.23 0.31 0.58
N GLU A 97 23.56 -0.97 0.82
CA GLU A 97 22.64 -1.93 1.45
C GLU A 97 22.15 -1.50 2.84
N ASP A 98 23.03 -0.86 3.64
CA ASP A 98 22.70 -0.34 4.97
C ASP A 98 21.77 0.89 4.95
N ALA A 99 21.60 1.52 3.78
CA ALA A 99 20.66 2.61 3.55
C ALA A 99 19.27 2.12 3.10
N VAL A 100 19.10 0.82 2.79
CA VAL A 100 17.83 0.25 2.33
C VAL A 100 16.96 -0.19 3.51
N ALA A 101 15.76 0.38 3.62
CA ALA A 101 14.76 -0.03 4.60
C ALA A 101 13.78 -1.03 3.99
N SER A 102 13.85 -2.31 4.36
CA SER A 102 12.96 -3.33 3.81
C SER A 102 11.65 -3.46 4.59
N LYS A 103 10.51 -3.43 3.90
CA LYS A 103 9.17 -3.60 4.46
C LYS A 103 8.44 -4.79 3.80
N PRO A 104 8.36 -5.95 4.48
CA PRO A 104 7.56 -7.06 3.99
C PRO A 104 6.06 -6.80 4.13
N VAL A 105 5.30 -7.17 3.10
CA VAL A 105 3.84 -7.04 3.00
C VAL A 105 3.25 -8.38 2.56
N LEU A 106 2.22 -8.85 3.25
CA LEU A 106 1.44 -10.02 2.83
C LEU A 106 0.16 -9.56 2.13
N GLN A 107 -0.16 -10.15 0.99
CA GLN A 107 -1.49 -10.04 0.40
C GLN A 107 -2.36 -11.14 1.00
N ILE A 108 -3.30 -10.76 1.87
CA ILE A 108 -4.12 -11.70 2.64
C ILE A 108 -5.56 -11.60 2.16
N ARG A 109 -6.22 -12.75 1.99
CA ARG A 109 -7.65 -12.83 1.69
C ARG A 109 -8.32 -13.91 2.52
N TYR A 110 -9.64 -13.84 2.64
CA TYR A 110 -10.41 -14.99 3.13
C TYR A 110 -10.40 -16.10 2.09
N ASP A 111 -10.40 -17.34 2.56
CA ASP A 111 -10.44 -18.51 1.67
C ASP A 111 -11.69 -18.50 0.78
N GLY A 112 -11.55 -18.90 -0.48
CA GLY A 112 -12.61 -18.83 -1.48
C GLY A 112 -13.13 -17.41 -1.81
N THR A 113 -12.38 -16.36 -1.48
CA THR A 113 -12.62 -14.99 -1.98
C THR A 113 -11.49 -14.54 -2.89
N ASP A 114 -11.74 -13.56 -3.75
CA ASP A 114 -10.77 -13.07 -4.76
C ASP A 114 -10.23 -11.67 -4.43
N THR A 115 -10.45 -11.17 -3.22
CA THR A 115 -10.02 -9.83 -2.81
C THR A 115 -8.98 -9.93 -1.70
N ALA A 116 -7.71 -9.74 -2.08
CA ALA A 116 -6.61 -9.65 -1.14
C ALA A 116 -6.41 -8.20 -0.66
N LEU A 117 -6.06 -8.07 0.61
CA LEU A 117 -5.69 -6.81 1.24
C LEU A 117 -4.21 -6.88 1.68
N PRO A 118 -3.46 -5.79 1.49
CA PRO A 118 -2.08 -5.71 1.93
C PRO A 118 -2.01 -5.58 3.46
N VAL A 119 -1.15 -6.37 4.08
CA VAL A 119 -0.91 -6.36 5.53
C VAL A 119 0.58 -6.27 5.82
N ASN A 120 0.97 -5.29 6.63
CA ASN A 120 2.34 -5.11 7.07
C ASN A 120 2.79 -6.31 7.92
N PHE A 121 3.94 -6.89 7.58
CA PHE A 121 4.49 -8.06 8.25
C PHE A 121 5.89 -7.87 8.83
N GLU A 122 6.33 -6.63 9.03
CA GLU A 122 7.65 -6.28 9.61
C GLU A 122 7.90 -6.95 10.96
N ARG A 123 6.85 -7.06 11.79
CA ARG A 123 6.93 -7.68 13.12
C ARG A 123 6.92 -9.20 13.09
N GLY A 124 6.68 -9.82 11.93
CA GLY A 124 6.72 -11.27 11.78
C GLY A 124 5.73 -12.05 12.67
N SER A 125 4.55 -11.49 12.95
CA SER A 125 3.55 -12.16 13.79
C SER A 125 2.30 -12.50 12.98
N ILE A 126 1.98 -13.80 12.89
CA ILE A 126 0.76 -14.29 12.24
C ILE A 126 -0.49 -13.75 12.95
N ALA A 127 -0.50 -13.77 14.28
CA ALA A 127 -1.61 -13.25 15.08
C ALA A 127 -1.85 -11.75 14.82
N ARG A 128 -0.79 -10.95 14.72
CA ARG A 128 -0.90 -9.53 14.37
C ARG A 128 -1.40 -9.34 12.95
N ALA A 129 -0.84 -10.07 11.98
CA ALA A 129 -1.27 -9.99 10.59
C ALA A 129 -2.75 -10.33 10.42
N LYS A 130 -3.27 -11.31 11.18
CA LYS A 130 -4.69 -11.62 11.24
C LYS A 130 -5.52 -10.43 11.74
N ALA A 131 -5.14 -9.84 12.87
CA ALA A 131 -5.85 -8.70 13.44
C ALA A 131 -5.82 -7.46 12.53
N ASP A 132 -4.66 -7.18 11.91
CA ASP A 132 -4.47 -6.07 10.99
C ASP A 132 -5.29 -6.28 9.70
N PHE A 133 -5.37 -7.52 9.19
CA PHE A 133 -6.25 -7.88 8.08
C PHE A 133 -7.73 -7.66 8.42
N GLU A 134 -8.20 -8.17 9.56
CA GLU A 134 -9.59 -8.04 10.00
C GLU A 134 -9.99 -6.57 10.19
N ALA A 135 -9.09 -5.75 10.77
CA ALA A 135 -9.29 -4.32 10.90
C ALA A 135 -9.42 -3.64 9.53
N ALA A 136 -8.52 -3.95 8.59
CA ALA A 136 -8.55 -3.39 7.23
C ALA A 136 -9.80 -3.84 6.46
N HIS A 137 -10.16 -5.12 6.56
CA HIS A 137 -11.35 -5.69 5.89
C HIS A 137 -12.63 -5.07 6.45
N LYS A 138 -12.73 -4.89 7.78
CA LYS A 138 -13.87 -4.22 8.40
C LYS A 138 -13.96 -2.76 8.00
N ALA A 139 -12.84 -2.04 7.91
CA ALA A 139 -12.82 -0.66 7.46
C ALA A 139 -13.26 -0.51 6.00
N GLN A 140 -12.86 -1.44 5.13
CA GLN A 140 -13.16 -1.35 3.70
C GLN A 140 -14.55 -1.90 3.32
N PHE A 141 -15.00 -2.98 3.97
CA PHE A 141 -16.22 -3.71 3.60
C PHE A 141 -17.30 -3.70 4.68
N GLY A 142 -17.01 -3.23 5.89
CA GLY A 142 -17.97 -3.12 7.00
C GLY A 142 -18.14 -4.40 7.84
N PHE A 143 -17.47 -5.50 7.50
CA PHE A 143 -17.63 -6.78 8.21
C PHE A 143 -16.34 -7.61 8.23
N VAL A 144 -16.35 -8.69 9.02
CA VAL A 144 -15.33 -9.77 9.03
C VAL A 144 -16.06 -11.11 8.99
N TYR A 145 -15.45 -12.14 8.40
CA TYR A 145 -15.99 -13.50 8.46
C TYR A 145 -15.48 -14.20 9.72
N ASP A 146 -16.37 -14.60 10.60
CA ASP A 146 -16.01 -15.38 11.79
C ASP A 146 -15.64 -16.82 11.41
N GLY A 147 -14.56 -17.34 12.00
CA GLY A 147 -14.05 -18.69 11.78
C GLY A 147 -13.57 -19.04 10.36
N LYS A 148 -13.68 -18.12 9.39
CA LYS A 148 -13.28 -18.40 8.00
C LYS A 148 -11.75 -18.35 7.85
N PRO A 149 -11.10 -19.37 7.27
CA PRO A 149 -9.66 -19.38 7.07
C PRO A 149 -9.18 -18.20 6.22
N MET A 150 -7.95 -17.76 6.49
CA MET A 150 -7.27 -16.73 5.72
C MET A 150 -6.09 -17.34 4.96
N ILE A 151 -5.85 -16.83 3.76
CA ILE A 151 -4.82 -17.28 2.84
C ILE A 151 -3.87 -16.11 2.57
N VAL A 152 -2.57 -16.36 2.72
CA VAL A 152 -1.52 -15.53 2.15
C VAL A 152 -1.46 -15.85 0.66
N GLU A 153 -2.02 -14.96 -0.16
CA GLU A 153 -2.02 -15.10 -1.61
C GLU A 153 -0.63 -14.88 -2.19
N SER A 154 0.03 -13.80 -1.76
CA SER A 154 1.38 -13.47 -2.17
C SER A 154 2.14 -12.74 -1.06
N VAL A 155 3.46 -12.79 -1.16
CA VAL A 155 4.41 -12.06 -0.31
C VAL A 155 5.08 -11.01 -1.16
N GLY A 156 5.14 -9.79 -0.65
CA GLY A 156 5.88 -8.67 -1.23
C GLY A 156 6.95 -8.16 -0.27
N VAL A 157 8.01 -7.59 -0.82
CA VAL A 157 8.99 -6.77 -0.09
C VAL A 157 9.15 -5.46 -0.83
N GLU A 158 9.04 -4.38 -0.09
CA GLU A 158 9.27 -2.99 -0.49
C GLU A 158 10.63 -2.54 0.09
N GLY A 159 11.44 -1.78 -0.64
CA GLY A 159 12.73 -1.25 -0.18
C GLY A 159 13.17 0.03 -0.85
#